data_AF-A0A954TBS5-F1
#
_entry.id   AF-A0A954TBS5-F1
#
_cell.length_a   1.000
_cell.length_b   1.000
_cell.length_c   1.000
_cell.angle_alpha   90.00
_cell.angle_beta   90.00
_cell.angle_gamma   90.00
#
_symmetry.space_group_name_H-M   'P 1'
#
loop_
_entity.id
_entity.type
_entity.pdbx_description
1 polymer ?
#
loop_
_entity_poly.entity_id
_entity_poly.type
_entity_poly.pdbx_seq_one_letter_code
_entity_poly.pdbx_strand_id
1 'polypeptide(L)'
;MTSGDWMIDFFKRLFDTDGFPPRWDCGSVWKAEPGVGWLHIISDIGIFVAYMTIPIGLAFFITRRRDIPFPRLFWLFVTFIFACGTTHLLEAGLFYWPAYRFSGLMKALTAGVSLATVATLLPLLPRALALRSPGQLEREIAARTAELRAANERLQETAVQRQKAEQSSRNAARRFLAMTESLPDIFFTADAFLRTTSLNPAFTQLTGMAVEDGVDNGWLQAVHENDRERVRLALADAVASGVRFEHEFRLITREGG
;
A
#
# COMPACT_ATOMS: atom_id res chain seq x y z
N MET A 1 -49.35 -39.75 -21.14
CA MET A 1 -47.94 -39.33 -21.13
C MET A 1 -47.58 -38.97 -19.71
N THR A 2 -46.60 -39.65 -19.11
CA THR A 2 -46.04 -39.20 -17.82
C THR A 2 -45.21 -37.95 -18.04
N SER A 3 -44.92 -37.18 -16.98
CA SER A 3 -44.14 -35.94 -17.07
C SER A 3 -42.74 -36.13 -17.67
N GLY A 4 -42.17 -37.35 -17.63
CA GLY A 4 -40.88 -37.67 -18.22
C GLY A 4 -40.92 -37.92 -19.74
N ASP A 5 -42.03 -38.48 -20.24
CA ASP A 5 -42.15 -38.89 -21.64
C ASP A 5 -42.17 -37.69 -22.61
N TRP A 6 -42.84 -36.61 -22.22
CA TRP A 6 -42.93 -35.42 -23.07
C TRP A 6 -41.59 -34.68 -23.20
N MET A 7 -40.78 -34.64 -22.14
CA MET A 7 -39.47 -33.96 -22.16
C MET A 7 -38.51 -34.70 -23.08
N ILE A 8 -38.46 -36.03 -22.97
CA ILE A 8 -37.60 -36.86 -23.82
C ILE A 8 -38.02 -36.70 -25.29
N ASP A 9 -39.32 -36.70 -25.59
CA ASP A 9 -39.82 -36.46 -26.95
C ASP A 9 -39.49 -35.05 -27.46
N PHE A 10 -39.66 -34.03 -26.62
CA PHE A 10 -39.31 -32.65 -26.95
C PHE A 10 -37.85 -32.50 -27.38
N PHE A 11 -36.90 -33.06 -26.60
CA PHE A 11 -35.48 -32.95 -26.91
C PHE A 11 -35.06 -33.81 -28.11
N LYS A 12 -35.70 -34.96 -28.34
CA LYS A 12 -35.48 -35.76 -29.56
C LYS A 12 -35.93 -35.02 -30.82
N ARG A 13 -37.00 -34.23 -30.72
CA ARG A 13 -37.58 -33.45 -31.81
C ARG A 13 -37.15 -31.99 -31.82
N LEU A 14 -36.04 -31.64 -31.17
CA LEU A 14 -35.67 -30.23 -30.93
C LEU A 14 -35.56 -29.40 -32.22
N PHE A 15 -35.04 -30.01 -33.29
CA PHE A 15 -34.86 -29.40 -34.62
C PHE A 15 -35.89 -29.89 -35.65
N ASP A 16 -36.81 -30.75 -35.21
CA ASP A 16 -37.88 -31.27 -36.07
C ASP A 16 -38.94 -30.19 -36.30
N THR A 17 -39.20 -29.94 -37.58
CA THR A 17 -40.11 -28.92 -38.09
C THR A 17 -41.46 -29.48 -38.52
N ASP A 18 -41.66 -30.80 -38.46
CA ASP A 18 -42.90 -31.43 -38.89
C ASP A 18 -44.11 -30.88 -38.12
N GLY A 19 -45.15 -30.50 -38.88
CA GLY A 19 -46.37 -29.89 -38.35
C GLY A 19 -46.28 -28.39 -38.06
N PHE A 20 -45.11 -27.75 -38.27
CA PHE A 20 -44.95 -26.32 -38.14
C PHE A 20 -44.75 -25.65 -39.50
N PRO A 21 -45.64 -24.73 -39.93
CA PRO A 21 -45.43 -23.97 -41.15
C PRO A 21 -44.27 -22.94 -40.98
N PRO A 22 -43.44 -22.72 -42.01
CA PRO A 22 -42.55 -21.56 -42.07
C PRO A 22 -43.34 -20.26 -41.87
N ARG A 23 -42.72 -19.22 -41.29
CA ARG A 23 -43.46 -17.98 -40.99
C ARG A 23 -44.05 -17.31 -42.22
N TRP A 24 -43.46 -17.45 -43.40
CA TRP A 24 -44.05 -16.97 -44.66
C TRP A 24 -45.42 -17.62 -44.96
N ASP A 25 -45.67 -18.81 -44.45
CA ASP A 25 -46.91 -19.57 -44.63
C ASP A 25 -47.91 -19.35 -43.47
N CYS A 26 -47.49 -18.66 -42.40
CA CYS A 26 -48.31 -18.34 -41.23
C CYS A 26 -49.22 -17.13 -41.47
N GLY A 27 -50.24 -17.29 -42.33
CA GLY A 27 -51.21 -16.26 -42.69
C GLY A 27 -50.93 -15.64 -44.06
N SER A 28 -51.99 -15.20 -44.74
CA SER A 28 -51.91 -14.73 -46.14
C SER A 28 -51.15 -13.40 -46.30
N VAL A 29 -51.11 -12.57 -45.26
CA VAL A 29 -50.58 -11.21 -45.33
C VAL A 29 -49.08 -11.17 -45.53
N TRP A 30 -48.31 -12.13 -44.99
CA TRP A 30 -46.85 -12.16 -45.19
C TRP A 30 -46.46 -12.25 -46.66
N LYS A 31 -47.19 -13.05 -47.45
CA LYS A 31 -46.96 -13.17 -48.90
C LYS A 31 -47.59 -12.02 -49.69
N ALA A 32 -48.72 -11.48 -49.22
CA ALA A 32 -49.38 -10.35 -49.86
C ALA A 32 -48.59 -9.04 -49.70
N GLU A 33 -47.91 -8.87 -48.57
CA GLU A 33 -47.10 -7.69 -48.23
C GLU A 33 -45.68 -8.09 -47.81
N PRO A 34 -44.85 -8.56 -48.74
CA PRO A 34 -43.52 -9.12 -48.44
C PRO A 34 -42.57 -8.11 -47.78
N GLY A 35 -42.82 -6.81 -47.95
CA GLY A 35 -42.06 -5.75 -47.29
C GLY A 35 -42.09 -5.85 -45.76
N VAL A 36 -43.22 -6.28 -45.18
CA VAL A 36 -43.36 -6.46 -43.73
C VAL A 36 -42.47 -7.60 -43.24
N GLY A 37 -42.46 -8.74 -43.95
CA GLY A 37 -41.60 -9.87 -43.62
C GLY A 37 -40.11 -9.54 -43.75
N TRP A 38 -39.71 -8.87 -44.84
CA TRP A 38 -38.32 -8.44 -45.03
C TRP A 38 -37.87 -7.42 -43.98
N LEU A 39 -38.76 -6.51 -43.56
CA LEU A 39 -38.46 -5.58 -42.48
C LEU A 39 -38.11 -6.33 -41.18
N HIS A 40 -38.89 -7.35 -40.82
CA HIS A 40 -38.57 -8.21 -39.66
C HIS A 40 -37.21 -8.91 -39.84
N ILE A 41 -37.00 -9.60 -40.97
CA ILE A 41 -35.76 -10.35 -41.24
C ILE A 41 -34.53 -9.44 -41.16
N ILE A 42 -34.54 -8.30 -41.85
CA ILE A 42 -33.40 -7.37 -41.88
C ILE A 42 -33.17 -6.77 -40.49
N SER A 43 -34.23 -6.41 -39.76
CA SER A 43 -34.12 -5.87 -38.40
C SER A 43 -33.52 -6.90 -37.45
N ASP A 44 -34.01 -8.15 -37.48
CA ASP A 44 -33.51 -9.23 -36.62
C ASP A 44 -32.06 -9.59 -36.94
N ILE A 45 -31.66 -9.61 -38.21
CA ILE A 45 -30.24 -9.79 -38.60
C ILE A 45 -29.38 -8.63 -38.08
N GLY A 46 -29.85 -7.39 -38.22
CA GLY A 46 -29.15 -6.21 -37.70
C GLY A 46 -28.95 -6.27 -36.20
N ILE A 47 -30.01 -6.63 -35.44
CA ILE A 47 -29.94 -6.80 -33.99
C ILE A 47 -28.99 -7.95 -33.63
N PHE A 48 -29.07 -9.09 -34.33
CA PHE A 48 -28.16 -10.21 -34.12
C PHE A 48 -26.70 -9.79 -34.28
N VAL A 49 -26.34 -9.08 -35.36
CA VAL A 49 -24.96 -8.62 -35.59
C VAL A 49 -24.50 -7.69 -34.47
N ALA A 50 -25.33 -6.73 -34.04
CA ALA A 50 -25.03 -5.86 -32.92
C ALA A 50 -24.83 -6.65 -31.62
N TYR A 51 -25.73 -7.60 -31.33
CA TYR A 51 -25.72 -8.42 -30.11
C TYR A 51 -24.66 -9.52 -30.13
N MET A 52 -24.02 -9.81 -31.26
CA MET A 52 -22.79 -10.61 -31.30
C MET A 52 -21.56 -9.73 -31.10
N THR A 53 -21.54 -8.52 -31.65
CA THR A 53 -20.38 -7.63 -31.60
C THR A 53 -20.15 -7.03 -30.22
N ILE A 54 -21.20 -6.55 -29.54
CA ILE A 54 -21.13 -5.95 -28.19
C ILE A 54 -20.51 -6.92 -27.16
N PRO A 55 -20.99 -8.17 -26.99
CA PRO A 55 -20.43 -9.08 -26.00
C PRO A 55 -19.00 -9.52 -26.35
N ILE A 56 -18.62 -9.59 -27.64
CA ILE A 56 -17.22 -9.83 -28.03
C ILE A 56 -16.32 -8.69 -27.53
N GLY A 57 -16.70 -7.44 -27.80
CA GLY A 57 -15.97 -6.26 -27.32
C GLY A 57 -15.91 -6.21 -25.79
N LEU A 58 -17.02 -6.53 -25.11
CA LEU A 58 -17.06 -6.60 -23.66
C LEU A 58 -16.19 -7.73 -23.10
N ALA A 59 -16.23 -8.92 -23.70
CA ALA A 59 -15.38 -10.06 -23.34
C ALA A 59 -13.88 -9.74 -23.53
N PHE A 60 -13.51 -9.06 -24.62
CA PHE A 60 -12.16 -8.57 -24.83
C PHE A 60 -11.73 -7.58 -23.74
N PHE A 61 -12.58 -6.61 -23.42
CA PHE A 61 -12.29 -5.62 -22.38
C PHE A 61 -12.10 -6.24 -21.00
N ILE A 62 -13.01 -7.13 -20.58
CA ILE A 62 -12.94 -7.77 -19.25
C ILE A 62 -11.78 -8.75 -19.11
N THR A 63 -11.35 -9.37 -20.20
CA THR A 63 -10.17 -10.26 -20.19
C THR A 63 -8.86 -9.48 -20.18
N ARG A 64 -8.86 -8.22 -20.64
CA ARG A 64 -7.66 -7.37 -20.66
C ARG A 64 -7.48 -6.50 -19.42
N ARG A 65 -8.58 -6.04 -18.81
CA ARG A 65 -8.54 -5.14 -17.64
C ARG A 65 -8.66 -5.92 -16.33
N ARG A 66 -7.62 -5.85 -15.50
CA ARG A 66 -7.53 -6.60 -14.21
C ARG A 66 -8.28 -5.97 -13.05
N ASP A 67 -8.59 -4.69 -13.13
CA ASP A 67 -9.16 -3.90 -12.03
C ASP A 67 -10.65 -3.59 -12.28
N ILE A 68 -11.44 -4.64 -12.50
CA ILE A 68 -12.89 -4.53 -12.71
C ILE A 68 -13.61 -5.02 -11.47
N PRO A 69 -14.45 -4.20 -10.83
CA PRO A 69 -15.29 -4.66 -9.75
C PRO A 69 -16.37 -5.61 -10.29
N PHE A 70 -16.57 -6.74 -9.63
CA PHE A 70 -17.62 -7.72 -9.93
C PHE A 70 -17.53 -8.36 -11.35
N PRO A 71 -16.41 -9.00 -11.73
CA PRO A 71 -16.22 -9.55 -13.08
C PRO A 71 -17.27 -10.60 -13.48
N ARG A 72 -17.84 -11.34 -12.52
CA ARG A 72 -18.92 -12.32 -12.76
C ARG A 72 -20.17 -11.68 -13.35
N LEU A 73 -20.50 -10.45 -12.94
CA LEU A 73 -21.68 -9.73 -13.43
C LEU A 73 -21.53 -9.39 -14.92
N PHE A 74 -20.33 -8.98 -15.34
CA PHE A 74 -20.05 -8.70 -16.75
C PHE A 74 -20.19 -9.94 -17.63
N TRP A 75 -19.77 -11.11 -17.15
CA TRP A 75 -19.98 -12.38 -17.86
C TRP A 75 -21.45 -12.79 -17.96
N LEU A 76 -22.28 -12.45 -16.95
CA LEU A 76 -23.73 -12.62 -17.04
C LEU A 76 -24.32 -11.71 -18.14
N PHE A 77 -23.88 -10.45 -18.24
CA PHE A 77 -24.30 -9.56 -19.32
C PHE A 77 -23.83 -10.06 -20.70
N VAL A 78 -22.59 -10.54 -20.82
CA VAL A 78 -22.08 -11.16 -22.07
C VAL A 78 -22.97 -12.32 -22.48
N THR A 79 -23.23 -13.25 -21.57
CA THR A 79 -24.07 -14.44 -21.82
C THR A 79 -25.50 -14.04 -22.16
N PHE A 80 -26.07 -13.06 -21.44
CA PHE A 80 -27.42 -12.55 -21.67
C PHE A 80 -27.58 -11.93 -23.06
N ILE A 81 -26.69 -11.01 -23.43
CA ILE A 81 -26.72 -10.32 -24.72
C ILE A 81 -26.53 -11.33 -25.86
N PHE A 82 -25.60 -12.28 -25.71
CA PHE A 82 -25.38 -13.33 -26.70
C PHE A 82 -26.60 -14.25 -26.87
N ALA A 83 -27.20 -14.70 -25.77
CA ALA A 83 -28.40 -15.55 -25.81
C ALA A 83 -29.58 -14.82 -26.48
N CYS A 84 -29.79 -13.54 -26.13
CA CYS A 84 -30.80 -12.68 -26.76
C CYS A 84 -30.53 -12.47 -28.26
N GLY A 85 -29.27 -12.21 -28.64
CA GLY A 85 -28.89 -12.06 -30.05
C GLY A 85 -29.20 -13.31 -30.86
N THR A 86 -28.89 -14.48 -30.31
CA THR A 86 -29.20 -15.77 -30.94
C THR A 86 -30.70 -15.95 -31.16
N THR A 87 -31.56 -15.44 -30.26
CA THR A 87 -33.01 -15.49 -30.49
C THR A 87 -33.45 -14.67 -31.70
N HIS A 88 -32.84 -13.50 -31.97
CA HIS A 88 -33.13 -12.72 -33.18
C HIS A 88 -32.72 -13.44 -34.46
N LEU A 89 -31.54 -14.09 -34.47
CA LEU A 89 -31.15 -14.92 -35.62
C LEU A 89 -32.16 -16.03 -35.89
N LEU A 90 -32.67 -16.67 -34.83
CA LEU A 90 -33.70 -17.69 -34.96
C LEU A 90 -35.03 -17.12 -35.45
N GLU A 91 -35.46 -15.96 -34.96
CA GLU A 91 -36.69 -15.30 -35.43
C GLU A 91 -36.64 -14.96 -36.92
N ALA A 92 -35.49 -14.49 -37.42
CA ALA A 92 -35.26 -14.31 -38.86
C ALA A 92 -35.28 -15.66 -39.60
N GLY A 93 -34.64 -16.69 -39.03
CA GLY A 93 -34.59 -18.04 -39.60
C GLY A 93 -35.94 -18.74 -39.68
N LEU A 94 -36.87 -18.48 -38.74
CA LEU A 94 -38.22 -19.07 -38.69
C LEU A 94 -39.07 -18.76 -39.94
N PHE A 95 -38.71 -17.72 -40.71
CA PHE A 95 -39.33 -17.48 -42.02
C PHE A 95 -39.08 -18.62 -43.02
N TYR A 96 -37.97 -19.35 -42.90
CA TYR A 96 -37.60 -20.42 -43.82
C TYR A 96 -37.54 -21.80 -43.15
N TRP A 97 -37.08 -21.86 -41.89
CA TRP A 97 -36.89 -23.10 -41.14
C TRP A 97 -37.60 -23.01 -39.79
N PRO A 98 -38.83 -23.57 -39.66
CA PRO A 98 -39.71 -23.36 -38.51
C PRO A 98 -39.33 -24.20 -37.28
N ALA A 99 -38.09 -24.09 -36.81
CA ALA A 99 -37.57 -24.77 -35.62
C ALA A 99 -38.11 -24.15 -34.30
N TYR A 100 -39.43 -24.15 -34.12
CA TYR A 100 -40.10 -23.49 -32.99
C TYR A 100 -39.73 -24.08 -31.63
N ARG A 101 -39.46 -25.39 -31.53
CA ARG A 101 -39.00 -26.04 -30.29
C ARG A 101 -37.64 -25.49 -29.86
N PHE A 102 -36.69 -25.42 -30.79
CA PHE A 102 -35.37 -24.83 -30.54
C PHE A 102 -35.46 -23.33 -30.18
N SER A 103 -36.27 -22.56 -30.91
CA SER A 103 -36.55 -21.14 -30.58
C SER A 103 -37.11 -21.00 -29.14
N GLY A 104 -38.06 -21.86 -28.77
CA GLY A 104 -38.62 -21.90 -27.41
C GLY A 104 -37.59 -22.22 -26.34
N LEU A 105 -36.71 -23.21 -26.58
CA LEU A 105 -35.61 -23.52 -25.67
C LEU A 105 -34.66 -22.33 -25.50
N MET A 106 -34.28 -21.67 -26.59
CA MET A 106 -33.41 -20.49 -26.52
C MET A 106 -34.07 -19.33 -25.76
N LYS A 107 -35.38 -19.11 -25.92
CA LYS A 107 -36.15 -18.14 -25.11
C LYS A 107 -36.13 -18.50 -23.62
N ALA A 108 -36.31 -19.78 -23.27
CA ALA A 108 -36.24 -20.24 -21.89
C ALA A 108 -34.84 -20.05 -21.28
N LEU A 109 -33.78 -20.35 -22.04
CA LEU A 109 -32.39 -20.10 -21.63
C LEU A 109 -32.14 -18.61 -21.41
N THR A 110 -32.56 -17.75 -22.35
CA THR A 110 -32.44 -16.29 -22.21
C THR A 110 -33.18 -15.79 -20.97
N ALA A 111 -34.40 -16.29 -20.71
CA ALA A 111 -35.15 -15.96 -19.49
C ALA A 111 -34.41 -16.37 -18.21
N GLY A 112 -33.85 -17.58 -18.18
CA GLY A 112 -33.05 -18.08 -17.05
C GLY A 112 -31.82 -17.20 -16.77
N VAL A 113 -31.06 -16.86 -17.81
CA VAL A 113 -29.89 -15.97 -17.69
C VAL A 113 -30.31 -14.56 -17.26
N SER A 114 -31.45 -14.06 -17.74
CA SER A 114 -32.00 -12.75 -17.37
C SER A 114 -32.35 -12.70 -15.89
N LEU A 115 -33.04 -13.73 -15.38
CA LEU A 115 -33.38 -13.85 -13.96
C LEU A 115 -32.13 -13.99 -13.09
N ALA A 116 -31.15 -14.80 -13.51
CA ALA A 116 -29.88 -14.91 -12.81
C ALA A 116 -29.12 -13.57 -12.77
N THR A 117 -29.18 -12.79 -13.85
CA THR A 117 -28.61 -11.44 -13.93
C THR A 117 -29.29 -10.51 -12.91
N VAL A 118 -30.63 -10.49 -12.85
CA VAL A 118 -31.38 -9.69 -11.87
C VAL A 118 -31.06 -10.10 -10.43
N ALA A 119 -31.08 -11.41 -10.14
CA ALA A 119 -30.78 -11.97 -8.83
C ALA A 119 -29.35 -11.62 -8.37
N THR A 120 -28.41 -11.48 -9.31
CA THR A 120 -27.03 -11.08 -9.02
C THR A 120 -26.87 -9.56 -8.93
N LEU A 121 -27.53 -8.81 -9.80
CA LEU A 121 -27.37 -7.36 -9.92
C LEU A 121 -27.94 -6.60 -8.72
N LEU A 122 -29.16 -6.93 -8.29
CA LEU A 122 -29.85 -6.18 -7.24
C LEU A 122 -29.09 -6.16 -5.90
N PRO A 123 -28.54 -7.29 -5.40
CA PRO A 123 -27.72 -7.29 -4.18
C PRO A 123 -26.36 -6.59 -4.35
N LEU A 124 -25.85 -6.48 -5.59
CA LEU A 124 -24.58 -5.83 -5.88
C LEU A 124 -24.71 -4.31 -5.99
N LEU A 125 -25.88 -3.79 -6.35
CA LEU A 125 -26.13 -2.35 -6.48
C LEU A 125 -25.73 -1.53 -5.24
N PRO A 126 -26.15 -1.87 -4.00
CA PRO A 126 -25.72 -1.12 -2.83
C PRO A 126 -24.20 -1.21 -2.59
N ARG A 127 -23.57 -2.34 -2.92
CA ARG A 127 -22.10 -2.50 -2.81
C ARG A 127 -21.37 -1.64 -3.83
N ALA A 128 -21.89 -1.54 -5.05
CA ALA A 128 -21.32 -0.70 -6.10
C ALA A 128 -21.43 0.79 -5.74
N LEU A 129 -22.55 1.22 -5.14
CA LEU A 129 -22.75 2.59 -4.67
C LEU A 129 -21.90 2.94 -3.44
N ALA A 130 -21.49 1.93 -2.65
CA ALA A 130 -20.58 2.11 -1.52
C ALA A 130 -19.11 2.25 -1.92
N LEU A 131 -18.75 2.00 -3.19
CA LEU A 131 -17.40 2.24 -3.68
C LEU A 131 -17.11 3.74 -3.63
N ARG A 132 -15.89 4.08 -3.20
CA ARG A 132 -15.44 5.48 -3.15
C ARG A 132 -15.49 6.07 -4.56
N SER A 133 -16.07 7.26 -4.68
CA SER A 133 -16.08 7.96 -5.96
C SER A 133 -14.68 8.49 -6.29
N PRO A 134 -14.34 8.66 -7.58
CA PRO A 134 -13.05 9.24 -7.98
C PRO A 134 -12.77 10.59 -7.30
N GLY A 135 -13.78 11.46 -7.18
CA GLY A 135 -13.63 12.75 -6.50
C GLY A 135 -13.38 12.65 -4.99
N GLN A 136 -13.85 11.59 -4.31
CA GLN A 136 -13.50 11.33 -2.91
C GLN A 136 -12.03 10.90 -2.78
N LEU A 137 -11.57 10.02 -3.67
CA LEU A 137 -10.18 9.57 -3.71
C LEU A 137 -9.22 10.73 -4.00
N GLU A 138 -9.55 11.62 -4.94
CA GLU A 138 -8.73 12.80 -5.25
C GLU A 138 -8.62 13.74 -4.05
N ARG A 139 -9.70 13.99 -3.32
CA ARG A 139 -9.69 14.81 -2.09
C ARG A 139 -8.82 14.19 -1.01
N GLU A 140 -8.89 12.87 -0.83
CA GLU A 140 -8.05 12.17 0.15
C GLU A 140 -6.58 12.18 -0.24
N ILE A 141 -6.26 11.96 -1.52
CA ILE A 141 -4.89 12.08 -2.05
C ILE A 141 -4.37 13.50 -1.82
N ALA A 142 -5.17 14.52 -2.11
CA ALA A 142 -4.79 15.91 -1.88
C ALA A 142 -4.53 16.20 -0.38
N ALA A 143 -5.40 15.71 0.50
CA ALA A 143 -5.25 15.87 1.95
C ALA A 143 -3.99 15.17 2.48
N ARG A 144 -3.77 13.90 2.09
CA ARG A 144 -2.57 13.13 2.47
C ARG A 144 -1.29 13.75 1.91
N THR A 145 -1.34 14.27 0.69
CA THR A 145 -0.19 14.95 0.09
C THR A 145 0.15 16.23 0.85
N ALA A 146 -0.84 17.01 1.27
CA ALA A 146 -0.63 18.19 2.09
C ALA A 146 -0.08 17.83 3.48
N GLU A 147 -0.61 16.79 4.13
CA GLU A 147 -0.12 16.27 5.42
C GLU A 147 1.34 15.83 5.33
N LEU A 148 1.69 15.03 4.31
CA LEU A 148 3.05 14.55 4.09
C LEU A 148 4.04 15.68 3.80
N ARG A 149 3.62 16.72 3.04
CA ARG A 149 4.46 17.90 2.80
C ARG A 149 4.76 18.64 4.10
N ALA A 150 3.74 18.90 4.92
CA ALA A 150 3.92 19.56 6.20
C ALA A 150 4.78 18.74 7.17
N ALA A 151 4.62 17.41 7.19
CA ALA A 151 5.46 16.52 8.00
C ALA A 151 6.93 16.52 7.53
N ASN A 152 7.16 16.50 6.21
CA ASN A 152 8.52 16.56 5.64
C ASN A 152 9.20 17.90 5.95
N GLU A 153 8.50 19.02 5.85
CA GLU A 153 9.03 20.35 6.21
C GLU A 153 9.47 20.39 7.67
N ARG A 154 8.63 19.90 8.60
CA ARG A 154 8.97 19.81 10.02
C ARG A 154 10.17 18.90 10.30
N LEU A 155 10.27 17.78 9.59
CA LEU A 155 11.42 16.88 9.71
C LEU A 155 12.70 17.55 9.24
N GLN A 156 12.66 18.29 8.13
CA GLN A 156 13.80 19.06 7.64
C GLN A 156 14.20 20.16 8.62
N GLU A 157 13.24 20.91 9.17
CA GLU A 157 13.51 21.93 10.19
C GLU A 157 14.16 21.32 11.43
N THR A 158 13.62 20.21 11.94
CA THR A 158 14.15 19.52 13.11
C THR A 158 15.56 18.99 12.85
N ALA A 159 15.83 18.45 11.66
CA ALA A 159 17.15 17.99 11.26
C ALA A 159 18.17 19.14 11.24
N VAL A 160 17.81 20.29 10.67
CA VAL A 160 18.67 21.49 10.65
C VAL A 160 18.92 22.00 12.07
N GLN A 161 17.90 22.06 12.93
CA GLN A 161 18.07 22.47 14.32
C GLN A 161 18.99 21.53 15.09
N ARG A 162 18.81 20.21 14.92
CA ARG A 162 19.68 19.19 15.53
C ARG A 162 21.13 19.35 15.08
N GLN A 163 21.36 19.55 13.79
CA GLN A 163 22.70 19.74 13.25
C GLN A 163 23.38 21.00 13.82
N LYS A 164 22.63 22.11 13.96
CA LYS A 164 23.15 23.34 14.58
C LYS A 164 23.47 23.14 16.07
N ALA A 165 22.61 22.46 16.81
CA ALA A 165 22.83 22.17 18.23
C ALA A 165 24.06 21.27 18.43
N GLU A 166 24.21 20.24 17.61
CA GLU A 166 25.38 19.35 17.64
C GLU A 166 26.66 20.10 17.28
N GLN A 167 26.64 20.95 16.25
CA GLN A 167 27.80 21.76 15.87
C GLN A 167 28.17 22.76 16.99
N SER A 168 27.18 23.38 17.63
CA SER A 168 27.40 24.27 18.77
C SER A 168 28.05 23.54 19.95
N SER A 169 27.54 22.34 20.29
CA SER A 169 28.10 21.49 21.34
C SER A 169 29.54 21.06 21.03
N ARG A 170 29.82 20.61 19.80
CA ARG A 170 31.18 20.27 19.34
C ARG A 170 32.13 21.47 19.40
N ASN A 171 31.69 22.64 18.97
CA ASN A 171 32.48 23.87 19.04
C ASN A 171 32.75 24.30 20.48
N ALA A 172 31.77 24.17 21.38
CA ALA A 172 31.93 24.47 22.81
C ALA A 172 32.93 23.51 23.47
N ALA A 173 32.81 22.20 23.22
CA ALA A 173 33.76 21.20 23.71
C ALA A 173 35.19 21.47 23.23
N ARG A 174 35.36 21.80 21.93
CA ARG A 174 36.68 22.13 21.37
C ARG A 174 37.28 23.39 22.01
N ARG A 175 36.47 24.42 22.26
CA ARG A 175 36.93 25.64 22.95
C ARG A 175 37.32 25.38 24.40
N PHE A 176 36.55 24.54 25.12
CA PHE A 176 36.87 24.15 26.48
C PHE A 176 38.21 23.42 26.55
N LEU A 177 38.42 22.41 25.69
CA LEU A 177 39.68 21.68 25.63
C LEU A 177 40.88 22.60 25.32
N ALA A 178 40.76 23.45 24.28
CA ALA A 178 41.83 24.40 23.94
C ALA A 178 42.14 25.39 25.08
N MET A 179 41.11 25.83 25.83
CA MET A 179 41.30 26.66 27.02
C MET A 179 42.08 25.91 28.10
N THR A 180 41.66 24.68 28.45
CA THR A 180 42.34 23.87 29.48
C THR A 180 43.77 23.49 29.11
N GLU A 181 44.06 23.29 27.82
CA GLU A 181 45.41 23.00 27.33
C GLU A 181 46.38 24.18 27.49
N SER A 182 45.87 25.41 27.55
CA SER A 182 46.68 26.63 27.72
C SER A 182 46.94 27.02 29.18
N LEU A 183 46.27 26.38 30.14
CA LEU A 183 46.44 26.67 31.57
C LEU A 183 47.80 26.14 32.07
N PRO A 184 48.52 26.92 32.89
CA PRO A 184 49.77 26.48 33.50
C PRO A 184 49.56 25.48 34.65
N ASP A 185 48.37 25.45 35.24
CA ASP A 185 48.00 24.55 36.32
C ASP A 185 47.46 23.21 35.79
N ILE A 186 47.67 22.13 36.56
CA ILE A 186 47.11 20.80 36.25
C ILE A 186 45.59 20.86 36.35
N PHE A 187 44.92 20.62 35.23
CA PHE A 187 43.48 20.53 35.14
C PHE A 187 43.07 19.16 34.64
N PHE A 188 42.07 18.56 35.28
CA PHE A 188 41.53 17.26 34.89
C PHE A 188 40.02 17.18 35.10
N THR A 189 39.38 16.27 34.40
CA THR A 189 37.99 15.88 34.65
C THR A 189 37.96 14.41 35.03
N ALA A 190 37.00 14.01 35.85
CA ALA A 190 36.76 12.61 36.19
C ALA A 190 35.28 12.25 36.02
N ASP A 191 34.98 10.97 35.81
CA ASP A 191 33.61 10.47 35.84
C ASP A 191 33.09 10.29 37.29
N ALA A 192 31.84 9.85 37.42
CA ALA A 192 31.22 9.63 38.73
C ALA A 192 31.89 8.52 39.57
N PHE A 193 32.77 7.71 38.97
CA PHE A 193 33.56 6.66 39.63
C PHE A 193 34.98 7.13 39.95
N LEU A 194 35.22 8.44 39.93
CA LEU A 194 36.54 9.06 40.14
C LEU A 194 37.57 8.68 39.09
N ARG A 195 37.20 8.12 37.93
CA ARG A 195 38.19 7.83 36.88
C ARG A 195 38.48 9.09 36.10
N THR A 196 39.74 9.51 36.07
CA THR A 196 40.19 10.66 35.27
C THR A 196 39.90 10.42 33.78
N THR A 197 39.02 11.24 33.20
CA THR A 197 38.55 11.18 31.82
C THR A 197 39.28 12.15 30.89
N SER A 198 39.84 13.23 31.44
CA SER A 198 40.73 14.14 30.71
C SER A 198 41.75 14.75 31.65
N LEU A 199 42.93 15.07 31.12
CA LEU A 199 44.05 15.64 31.87
C LEU A 199 44.84 16.53 30.90
N ASN A 200 45.14 17.77 31.30
CA ASN A 200 45.80 18.74 30.41
C ASN A 200 47.34 18.55 30.36
N PRO A 201 48.04 19.14 29.36
CA PRO A 201 49.48 18.98 29.20
C PRO A 201 50.34 19.54 30.35
N ALA A 202 49.78 20.42 31.18
CA ALA A 202 50.47 20.93 32.37
C ALA A 202 50.89 19.80 33.33
N PHE A 203 50.13 18.71 33.38
CA PHE A 203 50.52 17.50 34.12
C PHE A 203 51.89 17.01 33.70
N THR A 204 52.10 16.76 32.40
CA THR A 204 53.38 16.31 31.87
C THR A 204 54.48 17.34 32.05
N GLN A 205 54.17 18.63 31.92
CA GLN A 205 55.15 19.70 32.11
C GLN A 205 55.68 19.75 33.55
N LEU A 206 54.81 19.52 34.55
CA LEU A 206 55.16 19.60 35.97
C LEU A 206 55.73 18.28 36.53
N THR A 207 55.11 17.15 36.20
CA THR A 207 55.45 15.83 36.79
C THR A 207 56.43 15.03 35.92
N GLY A 208 56.51 15.34 34.63
CA GLY A 208 57.28 14.55 33.65
C GLY A 208 56.59 13.28 33.16
N MET A 209 55.44 12.90 33.74
CA MET A 209 54.65 11.74 33.31
C MET A 209 53.82 12.06 32.07
N ALA A 210 53.67 11.11 31.15
CA ALA A 210 52.79 11.28 29.99
C ALA A 210 51.33 11.40 30.44
N VAL A 211 50.52 12.20 29.73
CA VAL A 211 49.09 12.39 30.05
C VAL A 211 48.35 11.05 29.98
N GLU A 212 48.73 10.20 29.05
CA GLU A 212 48.19 8.87 28.82
C GLU A 212 48.42 7.92 30.00
N ASP A 213 49.51 8.13 30.76
CA ASP A 213 49.81 7.37 31.98
C ASP A 213 49.13 7.98 33.22
N GLY A 214 48.62 9.21 33.11
CA GLY A 214 47.94 9.94 34.18
C GLY A 214 46.42 9.72 34.23
N VAL A 215 45.80 9.28 33.13
CA VAL A 215 44.36 8.97 33.08
C VAL A 215 44.00 7.71 33.89
N ASP A 216 42.70 7.46 34.09
CA ASP A 216 42.20 6.32 34.89
C ASP A 216 42.89 6.20 36.27
N ASN A 217 43.11 7.34 36.92
CA ASN A 217 43.78 7.49 38.21
C ASN A 217 45.29 7.17 38.25
N GLY A 218 45.94 7.00 37.10
CA GLY A 218 47.40 6.86 37.03
C GLY A 218 48.16 8.08 37.56
N TRP A 219 47.55 9.27 37.56
CA TRP A 219 48.13 10.49 38.13
C TRP A 219 48.46 10.39 39.62
N LEU A 220 47.83 9.48 40.37
CA LEU A 220 48.19 9.22 41.77
C LEU A 220 49.63 8.76 41.94
N GLN A 221 50.25 8.21 40.88
CA GLN A 221 51.68 7.86 40.90
C GLN A 221 52.58 9.10 40.97
N ALA A 222 52.12 10.25 40.47
CA ALA A 222 52.79 11.53 40.61
C ALA A 222 52.65 12.14 42.02
N VAL A 223 51.78 11.62 42.87
CA VAL A 223 51.67 12.05 44.28
C VAL A 223 52.75 11.35 45.09
N HIS A 224 53.37 12.07 46.04
CA HIS A 224 54.38 11.51 46.95
C HIS A 224 53.81 10.29 47.69
N GLU A 225 54.59 9.21 47.82
CA GLU A 225 54.14 7.90 48.34
C GLU A 225 53.35 7.99 49.66
N ASN A 226 53.84 8.77 50.62
CA ASN A 226 53.21 9.02 51.92
C ASN A 226 51.85 9.72 51.86
N ASP A 227 51.55 10.42 50.76
CA ASP A 227 50.32 11.21 50.60
C ASP A 227 49.27 10.49 49.73
N ARG A 228 49.64 9.46 48.94
CA ARG A 228 48.78 8.80 47.94
C ARG A 228 47.46 8.27 48.51
N GLU A 229 47.53 7.46 49.55
CA GLU A 229 46.34 6.81 50.13
C GLU A 229 45.42 7.82 50.82
N ARG A 230 46.01 8.83 51.47
CA ARG A 230 45.27 9.95 52.07
C ARG A 230 44.51 10.73 51.00
N VAL A 231 45.16 11.09 49.90
CA VAL A 231 44.54 11.83 48.79
C VAL A 231 43.43 11.00 48.14
N ARG A 232 43.66 9.70 47.90
CA ARG A 232 42.65 8.79 47.33
C ARG A 232 41.39 8.73 48.20
N LEU A 233 41.54 8.57 49.51
CA LEU A 233 40.41 8.53 50.45
C LEU A 233 39.69 9.87 50.51
N ALA A 234 40.43 10.98 50.54
CA ALA A 234 39.83 12.31 50.60
C ALA A 234 39.04 12.65 49.32
N LEU A 235 39.54 12.25 48.13
CA LEU A 235 38.78 12.37 46.88
C LEU A 235 37.50 11.51 46.88
N ALA A 236 37.57 10.29 47.42
CA ALA A 236 36.41 9.40 47.53
C ALA A 236 35.30 10.02 48.39
N ASP A 237 35.67 10.60 49.54
CA ASP A 237 34.73 11.28 50.43
C ASP A 237 34.16 12.57 49.82
N ALA A 238 35.00 13.35 49.12
CA ALA A 238 34.58 14.56 48.42
C ALA A 238 33.54 14.28 47.32
N VAL A 239 33.73 13.22 46.53
CA VAL A 239 32.75 12.82 45.50
C VAL A 239 31.47 12.27 46.12
N ALA A 240 31.56 11.51 47.21
CA ALA A 240 30.38 10.98 47.90
C ALA A 240 29.53 12.09 48.53
N SER A 241 30.16 13.15 49.04
CA SER A 241 29.48 14.29 49.66
C SER A 241 28.96 15.33 48.66
N GLY A 242 29.56 15.42 47.46
CA GLY A 242 29.14 16.33 46.39
C GLY A 242 29.40 17.82 46.69
N VAL A 243 30.23 18.12 47.70
CA VAL A 243 30.57 19.49 48.10
C VAL A 243 31.91 19.89 47.49
N ARG A 244 32.10 21.18 47.24
CA ARG A 244 33.40 21.73 46.83
C ARG A 244 34.46 21.34 47.87
N PHE A 245 35.53 20.73 47.38
CA PHE A 245 36.61 20.20 48.19
C PHE A 245 37.95 20.81 47.76
N GLU A 246 38.81 21.06 48.75
CA GLU A 246 40.16 21.60 48.57
C GLU A 246 41.09 20.85 49.50
N HIS A 247 42.24 20.40 48.98
CA HIS A 247 43.19 19.59 49.74
C HIS A 247 44.60 19.79 49.22
N GLU A 248 45.56 19.86 50.14
CA GLU A 248 46.97 20.04 49.84
C GLU A 248 47.73 18.71 49.95
N PHE A 249 48.60 18.44 49.00
CA PHE A 249 49.47 17.26 49.00
C PHE A 249 50.72 17.53 48.16
N ARG A 250 51.75 16.71 48.33
CA ARG A 250 53.01 16.85 47.60
C ARG A 250 52.95 16.09 46.27
N LEU A 251 53.33 16.76 45.19
CA LEU A 251 53.56 16.18 43.88
C LEU A 251 55.06 15.94 43.68
N ILE A 252 55.40 14.81 43.06
CA ILE A 252 56.73 14.49 42.57
C ILE A 252 56.89 15.23 41.25
N THR A 253 57.85 16.14 41.21
CA THR A 253 58.17 16.93 40.01
C THR A 253 59.00 16.12 39.01
N ARG A 254 59.09 16.60 37.77
CA ARG A 254 59.98 16.02 36.75
C ARG A 254 61.45 15.91 37.21
N GLU A 255 61.89 16.81 38.09
CA GLU A 255 63.26 16.83 38.63
C GLU A 255 63.45 15.88 39.83
N GLY A 256 62.39 15.18 40.25
CA GLY A 256 62.41 14.19 41.34
C GLY A 256 62.35 14.80 42.75
N GLY A 257 62.13 16.11 42.85
CA GLY A 257 61.84 16.83 44.09
C GLY A 257 60.37 16.82 44.46
#